data_AF-A0A2V5MJN4-F1
#
_entry.id   AF-A0A2V5MJN4-F1
#
_cell.length_a   1.000
_cell.length_b   1.000
_cell.length_c   1.000
_cell.angle_alpha   90.00
_cell.angle_beta   90.00
_cell.angle_gamma   90.00
#
_symmetry.space_group_name_H-M   'P 1'
#
loop_
_entity.id
_entity.type
_entity.pdbx_description
1 polymer ?
#
loop_
_entity_poly.entity_id
_entity_poly.type
_entity_poly.pdbx_seq_one_letter_code
_entity_poly.pdbx_strand_id
1 'polypeptide(L)' 'VREIAARELPGFGEIMRMESMKLTKNAILSRNLAVVADKTLVICLPGKPSGAVECLGFVIGAIPHCIEVLQEVPTSC' A
#
# COMPACT_ATOMS: atom_id res chain seq x y z
N VAL A 1 -2.64 9.05 9.94
CA VAL A 1 -3.17 8.07 8.96
C VAL A 1 -4.03 7.01 9.62
N ARG A 2 -3.55 6.31 10.66
CA ARG A 2 -4.38 5.33 11.39
C ARG A 2 -5.62 5.94 12.05
N GLU A 3 -5.51 7.15 12.56
CA GLU A 3 -6.63 7.89 13.18
C GLU A 3 -7.76 8.26 12.19
N ILE A 4 -7.47 8.26 10.88
CA ILE A 4 -8.46 8.52 9.82
C ILE A 4 -8.81 7.24 9.04
N ALA A 5 -8.27 6.09 9.45
CA ALA A 5 -8.48 4.83 8.76
C ALA A 5 -9.79 4.18 9.23
N ALA A 6 -10.71 3.95 8.29
CA ALA A 6 -11.85 3.07 8.51
C ALA A 6 -11.40 1.60 8.56
N ARG A 7 -10.38 1.23 7.76
CA ARG A 7 -9.80 -0.12 7.73
C ARG A 7 -8.31 -0.07 7.39
N GLU A 8 -7.49 -0.89 8.05
CA GLU A 8 -6.10 -1.12 7.65
C GLU A 8 -5.99 -2.23 6.60
N LEU A 9 -5.07 -2.05 5.65
CA LEU A 9 -4.68 -3.03 4.65
C LEU A 9 -3.18 -3.37 4.83
N PRO A 10 -2.84 -4.15 5.88
CA PRO A 10 -1.45 -4.39 6.27
C PRO A 10 -0.63 -5.07 5.17
N GLY A 11 -1.26 -5.92 4.34
CA GLY A 11 -0.60 -6.64 3.25
C GLY A 11 0.15 -5.74 2.26
N PHE A 12 -0.32 -4.52 2.00
CA PHE A 12 0.42 -3.54 1.18
C PHE A 12 1.75 -3.16 1.84
N GLY A 13 1.73 -2.88 3.14
CA GLY A 13 2.93 -2.52 3.91
C GLY A 13 3.92 -3.68 4.00
N GLU A 14 3.41 -4.90 4.15
CA GLU A 14 4.21 -6.13 4.20
C GLU A 14 4.95 -6.38 2.88
N ILE A 15 4.23 -6.39 1.74
CA ILE A 15 4.84 -6.59 0.42
C ILE A 15 5.83 -5.48 0.10
N MET A 16 5.45 -4.21 0.28
CA MET A 16 6.36 -3.09 0.02
C MET A 16 7.65 -3.20 0.86
N ARG A 17 7.55 -3.58 2.13
CA ARG A 17 8.74 -3.72 2.99
C ARG A 17 9.57 -4.94 2.59
N MET A 18 8.93 -6.07 2.29
CA MET A 18 9.62 -7.29 1.89
C MET A 18 10.41 -7.11 0.59
N GLU A 19 9.82 -6.50 -0.43
CA GLU A 19 10.52 -6.23 -1.70
C GLU A 19 11.61 -5.17 -1.52
N SER A 20 11.35 -4.12 -0.75
CA SER A 20 12.36 -3.10 -0.44
C SER A 20 13.56 -3.65 0.33
N MET A 21 13.36 -4.66 1.19
CA MET A 21 14.44 -5.32 1.93
C MET A 21 15.42 -6.07 1.02
N LYS A 22 14.98 -6.51 -0.17
CA LYS A 22 15.86 -7.11 -1.18
C LYS A 22 16.81 -6.09 -1.80
N LEU A 23 16.42 -4.81 -1.81
CA LEU A 23 17.22 -3.70 -2.36
C LEU A 23 18.12 -3.07 -1.29
N THR A 24 17.60 -2.89 -0.07
CA THR A 24 18.35 -2.27 1.03
C THR A 24 17.96 -2.83 2.39
N LYS A 25 18.96 -3.16 3.21
CA LYS A 25 18.75 -3.65 4.59
C LYS A 25 18.05 -2.62 5.48
N ASN A 26 18.12 -1.34 5.13
CA ASN A 26 17.50 -0.25 5.89
C ASN A 26 15.97 -0.20 5.71
N ALA A 27 15.41 -0.96 4.75
CA ALA A 27 13.97 -1.00 4.51
C ALA A 27 13.18 -1.51 5.72
N ILE A 28 13.82 -2.18 6.68
CA ILE A 28 13.20 -2.59 7.94
C ILE A 28 12.62 -1.40 8.73
N LEU A 29 13.22 -0.20 8.59
CA LEU A 29 12.76 1.02 9.25
C LEU A 29 11.51 1.62 8.58
N SER A 30 11.11 1.08 7.44
CA SER A 30 9.99 1.59 6.68
C SER A 30 8.66 1.36 7.39
N ARG A 31 7.93 2.46 7.60
CA ARG A 31 6.57 2.46 8.19
C ARG A 31 5.49 2.47 7.10
N ASN A 32 5.79 1.91 5.92
CA ASN A 32 4.83 1.75 4.83
C ASN A 32 3.58 0.99 5.31
N LEU A 33 2.42 1.45 4.88
CA LEU A 33 1.09 0.94 5.23
C LEU A 33 0.13 1.36 4.13
N ALA A 34 -0.95 0.60 3.93
CA ALA A 34 -2.12 1.12 3.25
C ALA A 34 -3.33 1.08 4.18
N VAL A 35 -4.21 2.06 4.03
CA VAL A 35 -5.47 2.14 4.75
C VAL A 35 -6.59 2.58 3.82
N VAL A 36 -7.81 2.30 4.23
CA VAL A 36 -9.02 2.80 3.60
C VAL A 36 -9.56 3.91 4.48
N ALA A 37 -9.78 5.09 3.90
CA ALA A 37 -10.53 6.18 4.49
C ALA A 37 -11.81 6.38 3.67
N ASP A 38 -12.96 6.00 4.22
CA ASP A 38 -14.24 5.88 3.52
C ASP A 38 -14.16 4.99 2.26
N LYS A 39 -14.17 5.59 1.07
CA LYS A 39 -14.02 4.91 -0.23
C LYS A 39 -12.68 5.18 -0.91
N THR A 40 -11.72 5.71 -0.16
CA THR A 40 -10.41 6.11 -0.68
C THR A 40 -9.31 5.18 -0.17
N LEU A 41 -8.52 4.63 -1.09
CA LEU A 41 -7.28 3.94 -0.76
C LEU A 41 -6.16 4.95 -0.51
N VAL A 42 -5.57 4.91 0.68
CA VAL A 42 -4.42 5.74 1.06
C VAL A 42 -3.22 4.83 1.26
N ILE A 43 -2.14 5.07 0.50
CA ILE A 43 -0.89 4.30 0.58
C ILE A 43 0.23 5.21 1.09
N CYS A 44 0.86 4.82 2.20
CA CYS A 44 2.03 5.49 2.75
C CYS A 44 3.28 4.99 2.05
N LEU A 45 3.86 5.84 1.19
CA LEU A 45 5.10 5.58 0.46
C LEU A 45 6.33 6.23 1.17
N PRO A 46 7.55 5.77 0.84
CA PRO A 46 8.78 6.42 1.31
C PRO A 46 8.91 7.88 0.85
N GLY A 47 9.61 8.71 1.63
CA GLY A 47 9.79 10.14 1.32
C GLY A 47 10.74 10.45 0.15
N LYS A 48 11.58 9.50 -0.29
CA LYS A 48 12.47 9.68 -1.44
C LYS A 48 11.68 9.37 -2.72
N PRO A 49 11.63 10.27 -3.74
CA PRO A 49 10.85 10.05 -4.96
C PRO A 49 11.16 8.73 -5.67
N SER A 50 12.43 8.34 -5.80
CA SER A 50 12.82 7.08 -6.44
C SER A 50 12.28 5.85 -5.69
N GLY A 51 12.38 5.88 -4.35
CA GLY A 51 11.89 4.80 -3.50
C GLY A 51 10.36 4.73 -3.46
N ALA A 52 9.68 5.86 -3.63
CA ALA A 52 8.23 5.90 -3.77
C ALA A 52 7.75 5.21 -5.04
N VAL A 53 8.39 5.49 -6.19
CA VAL A 53 8.07 4.86 -7.48
C VAL A 53 8.33 3.36 -7.42
N GLU A 54 9.48 2.93 -6.90
CA GLU A 54 9.80 1.51 -6.73
C GLU A 54 8.81 0.80 -5.79
N CYS A 55 8.56 1.36 -4.61
CA CYS A 55 7.62 0.79 -3.64
C CYS A 55 6.20 0.65 -4.21
N LEU A 56 5.72 1.69 -4.91
CA LEU A 56 4.42 1.66 -5.54
C LEU A 56 4.36 0.57 -6.62
N GLY A 57 5.44 0.39 -7.38
CA GLY A 57 5.56 -0.67 -8.39
C GLY A 57 5.36 -2.08 -7.83
N PHE A 58 5.73 -2.34 -6.58
CA PHE A 58 5.54 -3.66 -5.95
C PHE A 58 4.09 -4.01 -5.68
N VAL A 59 3.21 -3.01 -5.55
CA VAL A 59 1.81 -3.20 -5.13
C VAL A 59 0.79 -2.69 -6.15
N ILE A 60 1.25 -2.07 -7.24
CA ILE A 60 0.38 -1.45 -8.25
C ILE A 60 -0.65 -2.42 -8.85
N GLY A 61 -0.28 -3.71 -8.99
CA GLY A 61 -1.17 -4.74 -9.53
C GLY A 61 -2.40 -5.02 -8.67
N ALA A 62 -2.33 -4.77 -7.36
CA ALA A 62 -3.45 -4.99 -6.45
C ALA A 62 -4.39 -3.77 -6.35
N ILE A 63 -3.96 -2.59 -6.82
CA ILE A 63 -4.72 -1.34 -6.68
C ILE A 63 -6.06 -1.37 -7.43
N PRO A 64 -6.15 -1.76 -8.72
CA PRO A 64 -7.41 -1.72 -9.46
C PRO A 64 -8.52 -2.53 -8.77
N HIS A 65 -8.19 -3.77 -8.41
CA HIS A 65 -9.12 -4.64 -7.72
C HIS A 65 -9.51 -4.11 -6.33
N CYS A 66 -8.56 -3.54 -5.58
CA CYS A 66 -8.86 -2.88 -4.31
C CYS A 66 -9.87 -1.73 -4.49
N ILE A 67 -9.75 -0.93 -5.56
CA ILE A 67 -10.68 0.16 -5.84
C ILE A 67 -12.07 -0.38 -6.22
N GLU A 68 -12.15 -1.43 -7.05
CA GLU A 68 -13.42 -2.07 -7.40
C GLU A 68 -14.18 -2.55 -6.15
N VAL A 69 -13.47 -3.20 -5.23
CA VAL A 69 -14.02 -3.67 -3.96
C VAL A 69 -14.51 -2.49 -3.10
N LEU A 70 -13.76 -1.39 -3.05
CA LEU A 70 -14.16 -0.18 -2.30
C LEU A 70 -15.36 0.56 -2.92
N GLN A 71 -15.53 0.44 -4.23
CA GLN A 71 -16.66 1.01 -4.96
C GLN A 71 -17.90 0.11 -4.94
N GLU A 72 -17.84 -1.05 -4.28
CA GLU A 72 -18.92 -2.04 -4.23
C GLU A 72 -19.31 -2.53 -5.64
N VAL A 73 -18.36 -2.48 -6.60
CA VAL A 73 -18.57 -3.02 -7.94
C VAL A 73 -18.55 -4.55 -7.83
N PRO A 74 -19.53 -5.27 -8.44
CA PRO A 74 -19.52 -6.72 -8.45
C PRO A 74 -18.21 -7.23 -9.02
N THR A 75 -17.39 -7.80 -8.14
CA THR A 75 -16.05 -8.29 -8.47
C THR A 75 -16.07 -9.81 -8.39
N SER A 76 -15.50 -10.47 -9.39
CA SER A 76 -15.35 -11.92 -9.41
C SER A 76 -14.17 -12.32 -8.52
N CYS A 77 -14.41 -12.35 -7.21
CA CYS A 77 -13.58 -13.10 -6.27
C CYS A 77 -14.19 -14.49 -6.04
#